data_AF-A0A1V4LUF5-F1
#
_entry.id   AF-A0A1V4LUF5-F1
#
_cell.length_a   1.000
_cell.length_b   1.000
_cell.length_c   1.000
_cell.angle_alpha   90.00
_cell.angle_beta   90.00
_cell.angle_gamma   90.00
#
_symmetry.space_group_name_H-M   'P 1'
#
loop_
_entity.id
_entity.type
_entity.pdbx_description
1 polymer ?
#
loop_
_entity_poly.entity_id
_entity_poly.type
_entity_poly.pdbx_seq_one_letter_code
_entity_poly.pdbx_strand_id
1 'polypeptide(L)'
;MVCMILNKKNLCDYLYLVDSFNGSQEIAATVQLEKAFKKTILFKTRDDALRAAADENPKRVFIDSDVGLKLFINLLKLKIKSPKTEIHVYEEGIGTYRTDLIPNKLKNLVFTALGVGCYFGGASLTKKIHIFNPSLYKKNIPFLSKKIEKIEDDFSFWISSNKDSLIEVFSPGFKVENLESLDLARVYLSDWEMDVEFIAKLAKLGRVFVKPHPHIKRIALDEITTNNNIELVPGALPAELLMILLADKFQNVKIYHKNSSCMNYISSERIEGIAHNKNTSLS
;
A
#
# COMPACT_ATOMS: atom_id res chain seq x y z
N MET A 1 1.25 3.99 2.23
CA MET A 1 0.65 5.28 1.80
C MET A 1 -0.58 5.50 2.66
N VAL A 2 -0.76 6.69 3.24
CA VAL A 2 -1.93 6.98 4.07
C VAL A 2 -2.92 7.83 3.26
N CYS A 3 -4.11 7.27 3.02
CA CYS A 3 -5.18 7.93 2.30
C CYS A 3 -6.47 7.91 3.10
N MET A 4 -7.34 8.88 2.85
CA MET A 4 -8.71 8.87 3.31
C MET A 4 -9.64 9.22 2.15
N ILE A 5 -10.73 8.47 2.00
CA ILE A 5 -11.75 8.76 1.00
C ILE A 5 -12.98 9.31 1.71
N LEU A 6 -13.44 10.48 1.29
CA LEU A 6 -14.63 11.11 1.88
C LEU A 6 -15.79 11.05 0.89
N ASN A 7 -16.95 10.76 1.45
CA ASN A 7 -18.20 10.58 0.74
C ASN A 7 -19.25 11.51 1.35
N LYS A 8 -19.69 12.54 0.62
CA LYS A 8 -20.82 13.40 1.02
C LYS A 8 -22.11 12.92 0.37
N LYS A 9 -22.12 12.80 -0.95
CA LYS A 9 -23.30 12.42 -1.75
C LYS A 9 -23.00 11.24 -2.68
N ASN A 10 -21.85 11.26 -3.37
CA ASN A 10 -21.43 10.22 -4.31
C ASN A 10 -20.35 9.33 -3.68
N LEU A 11 -20.05 8.18 -4.30
CA LEU A 11 -19.08 7.19 -3.77
C LEU A 11 -17.69 7.79 -3.44
N CYS A 12 -17.17 8.69 -4.30
CA CYS A 12 -15.82 9.25 -4.18
C CYS A 12 -15.83 10.78 -4.37
N ASP A 13 -16.10 11.56 -3.33
CA ASP A 13 -16.12 13.03 -3.44
C ASP A 13 -14.72 13.62 -3.24
N TYR A 14 -14.01 13.22 -2.17
CA TYR A 14 -12.67 13.74 -1.88
C TYR A 14 -11.67 12.61 -1.63
N LEU A 15 -10.45 12.78 -2.13
CA LEU A 15 -9.28 12.01 -1.73
C LEU A 15 -8.37 12.89 -0.88
N TYR A 16 -8.19 12.51 0.38
CA TYR A 16 -7.23 13.15 1.26
C TYR A 16 -5.98 12.28 1.33
N LEU A 17 -4.86 12.83 0.90
CA LEU A 17 -3.55 12.18 0.96
C LEU A 17 -2.76 12.77 2.13
N VAL A 18 -1.95 11.95 2.78
CA VAL A 18 -1.00 12.43 3.80
C VAL A 18 0.42 12.35 3.23
N ASP A 19 1.17 13.43 3.40
CA ASP A 19 2.57 13.53 2.99
C ASP A 19 3.48 12.69 3.90
N SER A 20 3.46 11.38 3.67
CA SER A 20 4.16 10.40 4.51
C SER A 20 5.21 9.59 3.76
N PHE A 21 5.46 9.85 2.48
CA PHE A 21 6.42 9.11 1.65
C PHE A 21 6.88 9.96 0.46
N ASN A 22 8.03 9.60 -0.12
CA ASN A 22 8.57 10.31 -1.27
C ASN A 22 7.66 10.11 -2.50
N GLY A 23 7.34 11.19 -3.22
CA GLY A 23 6.40 11.15 -4.35
C GLY A 23 4.95 11.50 -4.00
N SER A 24 4.62 11.72 -2.72
CA SER A 24 3.23 11.98 -2.30
C SER A 24 2.66 13.29 -2.87
N GLN A 25 3.51 14.32 -3.02
CA GLN A 25 3.14 15.64 -3.54
C GLN A 25 2.83 15.56 -5.03
N GLU A 26 3.68 14.85 -5.77
CA GLU A 26 3.53 14.60 -7.20
C GLU A 26 2.28 13.76 -7.47
N ILE A 27 2.04 12.70 -6.69
CA ILE A 27 0.80 11.91 -6.76
C ILE A 27 -0.41 12.80 -6.47
N ALA A 28 -0.37 13.65 -5.45
CA ALA A 28 -1.50 14.53 -5.12
C ALA A 28 -1.83 15.55 -6.22
N ALA A 29 -0.84 15.93 -7.02
CA ALA A 29 -0.98 16.90 -8.10
C ALA A 29 -1.36 16.27 -9.46
N THR A 30 -1.41 14.94 -9.58
CA THR A 30 -1.74 14.30 -10.87
C THR A 30 -3.19 14.52 -11.26
N VAL A 31 -3.40 14.96 -12.51
CA VAL A 31 -4.73 15.16 -13.10
C VAL A 31 -5.51 13.85 -13.26
N GLN A 32 -4.83 12.70 -13.22
CA GLN A 32 -5.51 11.40 -13.31
C GLN A 32 -6.44 11.15 -12.12
N LEU A 33 -6.12 11.69 -10.94
CA LEU A 33 -6.99 11.55 -9.77
C LEU A 33 -8.31 12.30 -9.93
N GLU A 34 -8.37 13.34 -10.76
CA GLU A 34 -9.60 14.10 -11.05
C GLU A 34 -10.65 13.25 -11.80
N LYS A 35 -10.23 12.15 -12.45
CA LYS A 35 -11.15 11.18 -13.06
C LYS A 35 -11.91 10.36 -12.01
N ALA A 36 -11.34 10.18 -10.82
CA ALA A 36 -11.89 9.34 -9.76
C ALA A 36 -12.47 10.14 -8.59
N PHE A 37 -11.94 11.34 -8.34
CA PHE A 37 -12.31 12.18 -7.19
C PHE A 37 -12.60 13.59 -7.66
N LYS A 38 -13.60 14.24 -7.05
CA LYS A 38 -13.91 15.65 -7.36
C LYS A 38 -12.81 16.59 -6.87
N LYS A 39 -12.12 16.21 -5.79
CA LYS A 39 -11.04 17.00 -5.22
C LYS A 39 -10.03 16.10 -4.51
N THR A 40 -8.76 16.30 -4.83
CA THR A 40 -7.63 15.72 -4.10
C THR A 40 -7.00 16.80 -3.23
N ILE A 41 -6.69 16.48 -1.98
CA ILE A 41 -6.04 17.41 -1.04
C ILE A 41 -4.92 16.68 -0.32
N LEU A 42 -3.73 17.28 -0.33
CA LEU A 42 -2.59 16.80 0.44
C LEU A 42 -2.53 17.47 1.82
N PHE A 43 -2.34 16.66 2.86
CA PHE A 43 -2.15 17.10 4.24
C PHE A 43 -0.79 16.69 4.76
N LYS A 44 -0.20 17.50 5.64
CA LYS A 44 1.08 17.17 6.28
C LYS A 44 0.96 16.00 7.25
N THR A 45 -0.17 15.89 7.93
CA THR A 45 -0.39 14.83 8.93
C THR A 45 -1.79 14.22 8.80
N ARG A 46 -1.93 12.97 9.24
CA ARG A 46 -3.24 12.30 9.35
C ARG A 46 -4.18 13.06 10.29
N ASP A 47 -3.64 13.70 11.32
CA ASP A 47 -4.43 14.49 12.28
C ASP A 47 -5.05 15.72 11.60
N ASP A 48 -4.32 16.38 10.69
CA ASP A 48 -4.84 17.49 9.88
C ASP A 48 -5.93 17.02 8.92
N ALA A 49 -5.69 15.89 8.24
CA ALA A 49 -6.67 15.30 7.32
C ALA A 49 -7.98 14.93 8.05
N LEU A 50 -7.90 14.36 9.25
CA LEU A 50 -9.08 14.03 10.07
C LEU A 50 -9.82 15.27 10.57
N ARG A 51 -9.10 16.34 10.92
CA ARG A 51 -9.74 17.63 11.29
C ARG A 51 -10.47 18.24 10.10
N ALA A 52 -9.84 18.31 8.94
CA ALA A 52 -10.49 18.77 7.72
C ALA A 52 -11.69 17.90 7.33
N ALA A 53 -11.57 16.57 7.47
CA ALA A 53 -12.67 15.65 7.20
C ALA A 53 -13.85 15.87 8.15
N ALA A 54 -13.58 16.21 9.42
CA ALA A 54 -14.61 16.59 10.36
C ALA A 54 -15.33 17.87 9.90
N ASP A 55 -14.60 18.87 9.40
CA ASP A 55 -15.16 20.14 8.89
C ASP A 55 -16.03 19.94 7.64
N GLU A 56 -15.63 19.00 6.77
CA GLU A 56 -16.41 18.64 5.59
C GLU A 56 -17.74 17.94 5.92
N ASN A 57 -17.86 17.36 7.12
CA ASN A 57 -19.03 16.59 7.58
C ASN A 57 -19.55 15.56 6.55
N PRO A 58 -18.70 14.60 6.12
CA PRO A 58 -19.08 13.60 5.14
C PRO A 58 -20.06 12.58 5.72
N LYS A 59 -20.85 11.95 4.85
CA LYS A 59 -21.67 10.78 5.20
C LYS A 59 -20.79 9.60 5.60
N ARG A 60 -19.71 9.34 4.85
CA ARG A 60 -18.76 8.24 5.13
C ARG A 60 -17.32 8.72 4.97
N VAL A 61 -16.44 8.18 5.80
CA VAL A 61 -14.99 8.32 5.71
C VAL A 61 -14.39 6.94 5.67
N PHE A 62 -13.58 6.66 4.66
CA PHE A 62 -12.83 5.43 4.52
C PHE A 62 -11.37 5.71 4.90
N ILE A 63 -10.81 4.92 5.82
CA ILE A 63 -9.44 5.04 6.34
C ILE A 63 -8.69 3.71 6.22
N ASP A 64 -7.38 3.81 6.09
CA ASP A 64 -6.46 2.67 5.99
C ASP A 64 -6.33 1.88 7.31
N SER A 65 -6.55 2.52 8.46
CA SER A 65 -6.48 1.87 9.78
C SER A 65 -7.33 2.61 10.81
N ASP A 66 -7.74 1.94 11.87
CA ASP A 66 -8.37 2.50 13.09
C ASP A 66 -7.64 2.05 14.37
N VAL A 67 -6.42 1.52 14.23
CA VAL A 67 -5.67 0.90 15.32
C VAL A 67 -4.96 1.93 16.19
N GLY A 68 -5.05 1.77 17.51
CA GLY A 68 -4.29 2.51 18.50
C GLY A 68 -4.97 3.76 19.07
N LEU A 69 -4.56 4.13 20.29
CA LEU A 69 -5.22 5.15 21.11
C LEU A 69 -5.21 6.55 20.48
N LYS A 70 -4.08 6.98 19.91
CA LYS A 70 -3.97 8.32 19.28
C LYS A 70 -5.00 8.47 18.15
N LEU A 71 -5.09 7.47 17.29
CA LEU A 71 -6.02 7.47 16.17
C LEU A 71 -7.47 7.42 16.65
N PHE A 72 -7.76 6.58 17.65
CA PHE A 72 -9.08 6.52 18.28
C PHE A 72 -9.54 7.88 18.82
N ILE A 73 -8.67 8.63 19.51
CA ILE A 73 -8.98 9.98 20.00
C ILE A 73 -9.32 10.94 18.85
N ASN A 74 -8.60 10.85 17.73
CA ASN A 74 -8.88 11.70 16.57
C ASN A 74 -10.17 11.31 15.85
N LEU A 75 -10.48 10.02 15.77
CA LEU A 75 -11.78 9.54 15.26
C LEU A 75 -12.93 9.95 16.18
N LEU A 76 -12.71 9.99 17.50
CA LEU A 76 -13.70 10.49 18.45
C LEU A 76 -13.96 11.98 18.24
N LYS A 77 -12.92 12.80 18.04
CA LYS A 77 -13.07 14.23 17.70
C LYS A 77 -13.85 14.42 16.40
N LEU A 78 -13.55 13.61 15.38
CA LEU A 78 -14.31 13.61 14.12
C LEU A 78 -15.79 13.30 14.38
N LYS A 79 -16.10 12.29 15.20
CA LYS A 79 -17.48 11.93 15.54
C LYS A 79 -18.19 12.96 16.41
N ILE A 80 -17.49 13.68 17.27
CA ILE A 80 -18.09 14.79 18.05
C ILE A 80 -18.53 15.92 17.12
N LYS A 81 -17.68 16.29 16.15
CA LYS A 81 -17.98 17.37 15.21
C LYS A 81 -18.96 16.95 14.11
N SER A 82 -18.89 15.70 13.68
CA SER A 82 -19.67 15.13 12.58
C SER A 82 -20.33 13.79 13.01
N PRO A 83 -21.36 13.86 13.88
CA PRO A 83 -21.92 12.69 14.56
C PRO A 83 -22.57 11.68 13.63
N LYS A 84 -23.03 12.11 12.46
CA LYS A 84 -23.66 11.23 11.45
C LYS A 84 -22.64 10.56 10.52
N THR A 85 -21.37 10.94 10.56
CA THR A 85 -20.33 10.32 9.71
C THR A 85 -20.11 8.87 10.13
N GLU A 86 -20.15 7.97 9.16
CA GLU A 86 -19.74 6.57 9.33
C GLU A 86 -18.24 6.44 9.03
N ILE A 87 -17.52 5.73 9.90
CA ILE A 87 -16.11 5.41 9.70
C ILE A 87 -16.00 3.99 9.17
N HIS A 88 -15.37 3.84 8.02
CA HIS A 88 -15.11 2.57 7.35
C HIS A 88 -13.59 2.34 7.31
N VAL A 89 -13.16 1.11 7.54
CA VAL A 89 -11.76 0.72 7.33
C VAL A 89 -11.68 -0.08 6.04
N TYR A 90 -10.65 0.16 5.23
CA TYR A 90 -10.36 -0.66 4.05
C TYR A 90 -9.01 -1.36 4.19
N GLU A 91 -8.83 -2.45 3.45
CA GLU A 91 -7.59 -3.22 3.45
C GLU A 91 -6.40 -2.41 2.94
N GLU A 92 -5.34 -2.32 3.73
CA GLU A 92 -4.08 -1.69 3.35
C GLU A 92 -3.03 -2.72 2.91
N GLY A 93 -3.10 -3.92 3.46
CA GLY A 93 -2.13 -4.98 3.22
C GLY A 93 -2.40 -6.23 4.07
N ILE A 94 -1.49 -7.21 4.02
CA ILE A 94 -1.60 -8.47 4.77
C ILE A 94 -1.67 -8.24 6.30
N GLY A 95 -1.16 -7.10 6.77
CA GLY A 95 -1.28 -6.66 8.16
C GLY A 95 -2.72 -6.49 8.64
N THR A 96 -3.66 -6.25 7.72
CA THR A 96 -5.10 -6.14 8.01
C THR A 96 -5.66 -7.40 8.69
N TYR A 97 -5.09 -8.57 8.38
CA TYR A 97 -5.56 -9.87 8.86
C TYR A 97 -4.93 -10.31 10.19
N ARG A 98 -4.09 -9.47 10.80
CA ARG A 98 -3.33 -9.78 12.03
C ARG A 98 -4.10 -9.37 13.29
N THR A 99 -3.87 -10.12 14.38
CA THR A 99 -4.44 -9.86 15.72
C THR A 99 -3.40 -9.41 16.75
N ASP A 100 -2.13 -9.43 16.39
CA ASP A 100 -0.98 -9.20 17.28
C ASP A 100 -0.39 -7.78 17.16
N LEU A 101 -1.18 -6.80 16.69
CA LEU A 101 -0.71 -5.42 16.46
C LEU A 101 -0.37 -4.66 17.75
N ILE A 102 -0.95 -5.07 18.89
CA ILE A 102 -0.63 -4.56 20.23
C ILE A 102 0.01 -5.70 21.04
N PRO A 103 1.36 -5.79 21.10
CA PRO A 103 2.06 -6.92 21.71
C PRO A 103 1.82 -7.08 23.21
N ASN A 104 1.61 -5.95 23.91
CA ASN A 104 1.37 -5.96 25.35
C ASN A 104 -0.08 -6.37 25.65
N LYS A 105 -0.27 -7.56 26.23
CA LYS A 105 -1.59 -8.15 26.53
C LYS A 105 -2.44 -7.30 27.48
N LEU A 106 -1.83 -6.70 28.50
CA LEU A 106 -2.55 -5.83 29.45
C LEU A 106 -3.03 -4.55 28.75
N LYS A 107 -2.16 -3.93 27.95
CA LYS A 107 -2.51 -2.77 27.13
C LYS A 107 -3.61 -3.11 26.14
N ASN A 108 -3.52 -4.27 25.49
CA ASN A 108 -4.53 -4.76 24.56
C ASN A 108 -5.89 -4.94 25.25
N LEU A 109 -5.92 -5.52 26.45
CA LEU A 109 -7.15 -5.66 27.24
C LEU A 109 -7.78 -4.31 27.58
N VAL A 110 -6.98 -3.37 28.10
CA VAL A 110 -7.45 -2.01 28.44
C VAL A 110 -7.96 -1.28 27.19
N PHE A 111 -7.22 -1.35 26.08
CA PHE A 111 -7.61 -0.71 24.83
C PHE A 111 -8.90 -1.28 24.28
N THR A 112 -9.04 -2.61 24.27
CA THR A 112 -10.26 -3.29 23.85
C THR A 112 -11.46 -2.85 24.71
N ALA A 113 -11.29 -2.77 26.02
CA ALA A 113 -12.35 -2.32 26.94
C ALA A 113 -12.78 -0.86 26.69
N LEU A 114 -11.84 0.02 26.30
CA LEU A 114 -12.13 1.40 25.91
C LEU A 114 -12.70 1.54 24.49
N GLY A 115 -12.82 0.43 23.75
CA GLY A 115 -13.25 0.43 22.35
C GLY A 115 -12.19 0.95 21.38
N VAL A 116 -10.92 1.00 21.78
CA VAL A 116 -9.79 1.31 20.91
C VAL A 116 -9.51 0.10 20.00
N GLY A 117 -9.25 0.35 18.72
CA GLY A 117 -8.90 -0.72 17.78
C GLY A 117 -7.55 -1.35 18.13
N CYS A 118 -7.55 -2.66 18.37
CA CYS A 118 -6.34 -3.49 18.55
C CYS A 118 -6.02 -4.37 17.33
N TYR A 119 -6.91 -4.36 16.34
CA TYR A 119 -6.83 -4.96 15.01
C TYR A 119 -7.62 -4.03 14.07
N PHE A 120 -7.41 -4.14 12.76
CA PHE A 120 -8.05 -3.23 11.79
C PHE A 120 -9.58 -3.35 11.86
N GLY A 121 -10.31 -2.25 11.84
CA GLY A 121 -11.76 -2.25 12.04
C GLY A 121 -12.24 -2.63 13.44
N GLY A 122 -11.33 -2.79 14.41
CA GLY A 122 -11.63 -3.15 15.79
C GLY A 122 -12.09 -1.99 16.67
N ALA A 123 -11.96 -0.74 16.22
CA ALA A 123 -12.42 0.40 17.01
C ALA A 123 -13.95 0.40 17.13
N SER A 124 -14.46 0.77 18.29
CA SER A 124 -15.90 0.86 18.55
C SER A 124 -16.61 1.84 17.60
N LEU A 125 -15.88 2.88 17.17
CA LEU A 125 -16.33 3.91 16.23
C LEU A 125 -16.43 3.43 14.77
N THR A 126 -15.75 2.34 14.41
CA THR A 126 -15.78 1.80 13.05
C THR A 126 -17.11 1.08 12.80
N LYS A 127 -17.74 1.36 11.65
CA LYS A 127 -19.03 0.80 11.26
C LYS A 127 -18.90 -0.40 10.33
N LYS A 128 -17.97 -0.34 9.38
CA LYS A 128 -17.77 -1.36 8.35
C LYS A 128 -16.29 -1.56 8.02
N ILE A 129 -15.97 -2.75 7.51
CA ILE A 129 -14.64 -3.14 7.07
C ILE A 129 -14.73 -3.63 5.62
N HIS A 130 -13.85 -3.14 4.75
CA HIS A 130 -13.78 -3.48 3.32
C HIS A 130 -12.48 -4.24 3.06
N ILE A 131 -12.57 -5.51 2.63
CA ILE A 131 -11.40 -6.39 2.48
C ILE A 131 -11.56 -7.35 1.29
N PHE A 132 -10.46 -7.81 0.73
CA PHE A 132 -10.46 -8.78 -0.38
C PHE A 132 -10.84 -10.19 0.08
N ASN A 133 -10.41 -10.62 1.28
CA ASN A 133 -10.65 -11.98 1.79
C ASN A 133 -11.45 -12.01 3.11
N PRO A 134 -12.78 -11.83 3.06
CA PRO A 134 -13.65 -11.93 4.25
C PRO A 134 -13.53 -13.24 5.03
N SER A 135 -13.29 -14.35 4.35
CA SER A 135 -13.19 -15.67 4.99
C SER A 135 -11.95 -15.79 5.87
N LEU A 136 -10.78 -15.38 5.36
CA LEU A 136 -9.53 -15.35 6.13
C LEU A 136 -9.65 -14.40 7.33
N TYR A 137 -10.25 -13.24 7.12
CA TYR A 137 -10.43 -12.26 8.16
C TYR A 137 -11.32 -12.76 9.31
N LYS A 138 -12.47 -13.36 8.99
CA LYS A 138 -13.37 -13.98 9.98
C LYS A 138 -12.71 -15.15 10.71
N LYS A 139 -11.85 -15.92 10.02
CA LYS A 139 -11.08 -17.00 10.65
C LYS A 139 -10.11 -16.44 11.70
N ASN A 140 -9.42 -15.34 11.39
CA ASN A 140 -8.44 -14.75 12.30
C ASN A 140 -9.06 -13.91 13.42
N ILE A 141 -10.22 -13.29 13.16
CA ILE A 141 -10.94 -12.39 14.08
C ILE A 141 -12.39 -12.87 14.22
N PRO A 142 -12.64 -14.04 14.84
CA PRO A 142 -13.96 -14.68 14.86
C PRO A 142 -14.97 -13.97 15.76
N PHE A 143 -14.51 -13.12 16.67
CA PHE A 143 -15.34 -12.40 17.65
C PHE A 143 -15.85 -11.04 17.14
N LEU A 144 -15.56 -10.68 15.89
CA LEU A 144 -15.97 -9.40 15.33
C LEU A 144 -17.47 -9.36 15.04
N SER A 145 -18.17 -8.36 15.57
CA SER A 145 -19.61 -8.11 15.30
C SER A 145 -19.88 -7.08 14.20
N LYS A 146 -18.84 -6.46 13.63
CA LYS A 146 -18.95 -5.42 12.60
C LYS A 146 -19.26 -6.01 11.22
N LYS A 147 -19.90 -5.21 10.36
CA LYS A 147 -20.20 -5.62 8.99
C LYS A 147 -18.89 -5.65 8.17
N ILE A 148 -18.63 -6.79 7.55
CA ILE A 148 -17.55 -6.98 6.59
C ILE A 148 -18.16 -6.94 5.19
N GLU A 149 -17.61 -6.10 4.31
CA GLU A 149 -17.94 -6.01 2.89
C GLU A 149 -16.72 -6.49 2.09
N LYS A 150 -16.97 -7.34 1.09
CA LYS A 150 -15.92 -7.84 0.21
C LYS A 150 -15.61 -6.77 -0.82
N ILE A 151 -14.33 -6.54 -1.10
CA ILE A 151 -13.89 -5.84 -2.31
C ILE A 151 -13.96 -6.87 -3.44
N GLU A 152 -14.89 -6.68 -4.38
CA GLU A 152 -15.28 -7.74 -5.33
C GLU A 152 -14.26 -7.98 -6.43
N ASP A 153 -13.56 -6.93 -6.88
CA ASP A 153 -12.57 -7.05 -7.94
C ASP A 153 -11.33 -7.79 -7.45
N ASP A 154 -10.85 -8.72 -8.27
CA ASP A 154 -9.53 -9.31 -8.07
C ASP A 154 -8.47 -8.22 -8.22
N PHE A 155 -7.60 -8.09 -7.22
CA PHE A 155 -6.63 -7.00 -7.16
C PHE A 155 -5.62 -7.04 -8.33
N SER A 156 -5.15 -8.25 -8.69
CA SER A 156 -4.22 -8.45 -9.80
C SER A 156 -4.87 -8.05 -11.12
N PHE A 157 -6.09 -8.52 -11.37
CA PHE A 157 -6.89 -8.17 -12.53
C PHE A 157 -7.18 -6.66 -12.60
N TRP A 158 -7.53 -6.03 -11.47
CA TRP A 158 -7.83 -4.61 -11.42
C TRP A 158 -6.60 -3.76 -11.73
N ILE A 159 -5.42 -4.09 -11.18
CA ILE A 159 -4.17 -3.38 -11.52
C ILE A 159 -3.87 -3.57 -13.00
N SER A 160 -3.96 -4.79 -13.53
CA SER A 160 -3.67 -5.08 -14.94
C SER A 160 -4.57 -4.27 -15.88
N SER A 161 -5.86 -4.19 -15.56
CA SER A 161 -6.86 -3.45 -16.35
C SER A 161 -6.69 -1.92 -16.27
N ASN A 162 -6.03 -1.40 -15.24
CA ASN A 162 -5.86 0.03 -15.00
C ASN A 162 -4.40 0.49 -15.09
N LYS A 163 -3.47 -0.37 -15.52
CA LYS A 163 -2.02 -0.17 -15.42
C LYS A 163 -1.55 1.16 -16.00
N ASP A 164 -2.05 1.57 -17.17
CA ASP A 164 -1.64 2.82 -17.81
C ASP A 164 -2.05 4.05 -16.97
N SER A 165 -3.29 4.06 -16.47
CA SER A 165 -3.76 5.12 -15.56
C SER A 165 -2.97 5.13 -14.26
N LEU A 166 -2.60 3.96 -13.73
CA LEU A 166 -1.82 3.86 -12.50
C LEU A 166 -0.36 4.32 -12.70
N ILE A 167 0.26 4.07 -13.86
CA ILE A 167 1.58 4.63 -14.21
C ILE A 167 1.49 6.16 -14.21
N GLU A 168 0.47 6.73 -14.85
CA GLU A 168 0.26 8.18 -14.90
C GLU A 168 -0.07 8.81 -13.52
N VAL A 169 -0.46 8.01 -12.53
CA VAL A 169 -0.61 8.46 -11.13
C VAL A 169 0.70 8.36 -10.37
N PHE A 170 1.35 7.19 -10.41
CA PHE A 170 2.45 6.86 -9.50
C PHE A 170 3.84 7.14 -10.05
N SER A 171 3.99 7.16 -11.38
CA SER A 171 5.26 7.43 -12.03
C SER A 171 5.05 7.83 -13.51
N PRO A 172 4.52 9.05 -13.78
CA PRO A 172 4.24 9.51 -15.15
C PRO A 172 5.45 9.34 -16.08
N GLY A 173 5.21 8.79 -17.26
CA GLY A 173 6.27 8.54 -18.26
C GLY A 173 7.18 7.35 -17.97
N PHE A 174 7.03 6.63 -16.85
CA PHE A 174 7.76 5.38 -16.61
C PHE A 174 7.36 4.34 -17.64
N LYS A 175 8.36 3.69 -18.21
CA LYS A 175 8.19 2.61 -19.18
C LYS A 175 9.22 1.54 -18.90
N VAL A 176 8.78 0.29 -18.98
CA VAL A 176 9.69 -0.85 -19.09
C VAL A 176 10.12 -0.92 -20.55
N GLU A 177 11.39 -0.64 -20.81
CA GLU A 177 11.91 -0.71 -22.18
C GLU A 177 11.85 -2.15 -22.69
N ASN A 178 11.27 -2.31 -23.88
CA ASN A 178 11.20 -3.59 -24.57
C ASN A 178 12.59 -3.89 -25.15
N LEU A 179 13.33 -4.80 -24.53
CA LEU A 179 14.53 -5.35 -25.15
C LEU A 179 14.13 -6.66 -25.81
N GLU A 180 14.16 -6.66 -27.14
CA GLU A 180 13.91 -7.82 -28.01
C GLU A 180 14.98 -8.90 -27.81
N SER A 181 15.09 -9.52 -26.63
CA SER A 181 15.95 -10.70 -26.39
C SER A 181 15.92 -11.30 -24.97
N LEU A 182 15.20 -10.75 -23.99
CA LEU A 182 15.31 -11.22 -22.60
C LEU A 182 14.10 -12.05 -22.17
N ASP A 183 14.32 -13.34 -21.92
CA ASP A 183 13.32 -14.25 -21.34
C ASP A 183 13.10 -14.02 -19.83
N LEU A 184 14.04 -13.37 -19.14
CA LEU A 184 14.07 -13.26 -17.69
C LEU A 184 14.30 -11.82 -17.20
N ALA A 185 13.36 -11.30 -16.40
CA ALA A 185 13.56 -10.12 -15.56
C ALA A 185 13.93 -10.53 -14.13
N ARG A 186 14.97 -9.91 -13.58
CA ARG A 186 15.30 -10.01 -12.15
C ARG A 186 14.92 -8.71 -11.47
N VAL A 187 14.18 -8.79 -10.38
CA VAL A 187 13.72 -7.64 -9.62
C VAL A 187 14.21 -7.77 -8.19
N TYR A 188 14.82 -6.72 -7.66
CA TYR A 188 15.08 -6.60 -6.23
C TYR A 188 14.09 -5.61 -5.62
N LEU A 189 13.28 -6.09 -4.68
CA LEU A 189 12.40 -5.26 -3.86
C LEU A 189 13.08 -5.02 -2.51
N SER A 190 13.46 -3.78 -2.24
CA SER A 190 14.04 -3.45 -0.94
C SER A 190 12.98 -3.45 0.16
N ASP A 191 13.42 -3.68 1.39
CA ASP A 191 12.68 -3.30 2.58
C ASP A 191 13.10 -1.88 3.01
N TRP A 192 13.21 -1.64 4.31
CA TRP A 192 13.70 -0.38 4.86
C TRP A 192 15.17 -0.07 4.51
N GLU A 193 15.94 -1.05 4.02
CA GLU A 193 17.35 -0.90 3.67
C GLU A 193 17.70 -1.55 2.33
N MET A 194 18.74 -1.05 1.68
CA MET A 194 19.29 -1.63 0.45
C MET A 194 20.38 -2.65 0.77
N ASP A 195 20.28 -3.85 0.19
CA ASP A 195 21.37 -4.82 0.20
C ASP A 195 22.25 -4.65 -1.05
N VAL A 196 23.15 -3.67 -1.00
CA VAL A 196 24.00 -3.26 -2.13
C VAL A 196 24.86 -4.43 -2.63
N GLU A 197 25.39 -5.26 -1.72
CA GLU A 197 26.20 -6.43 -2.09
C GLU A 197 25.38 -7.46 -2.87
N PHE A 198 24.16 -7.75 -2.41
CA PHE A 198 23.29 -8.69 -3.10
C PHE A 198 22.84 -8.16 -4.47
N ILE A 199 22.49 -6.87 -4.55
CA ILE A 199 22.17 -6.21 -5.81
C ILE A 199 23.36 -6.31 -6.79
N ALA A 200 24.58 -6.06 -6.32
CA ALA A 200 25.78 -6.20 -7.14
C ALA A 200 26.00 -7.65 -7.62
N LYS A 201 25.71 -8.65 -6.78
CA LYS A 201 25.75 -10.07 -7.19
C LYS A 201 24.70 -10.39 -8.26
N LEU A 202 23.46 -9.90 -8.10
CA LEU A 202 22.41 -10.07 -9.10
C LEU A 202 22.79 -9.42 -10.44
N ALA A 203 23.38 -8.23 -10.40
CA ALA A 203 23.78 -7.48 -11.59
C ALA A 203 24.89 -8.18 -12.39
N LYS A 204 25.67 -9.08 -11.77
CA LYS A 204 26.62 -9.95 -12.49
C LYS A 204 25.93 -11.03 -13.34
N LEU A 205 24.66 -11.35 -13.05
CA LEU A 205 23.87 -12.34 -13.78
C LEU A 205 23.08 -11.73 -14.96
N GLY A 206 23.15 -10.41 -15.15
CA GLY A 206 22.44 -9.66 -16.18
C GLY A 206 21.65 -8.48 -15.61
N ARG A 207 20.71 -7.96 -16.40
CA ARG A 207 19.88 -6.80 -16.01
C ARG A 207 19.08 -7.09 -14.73
N VAL A 208 19.00 -6.10 -13.85
CA VAL A 208 18.27 -6.13 -12.58
C VAL A 208 17.47 -4.84 -12.43
N PHE A 209 16.16 -4.97 -12.22
CA PHE A 209 15.29 -3.88 -11.80
C PHE A 209 15.38 -3.74 -10.29
N VAL A 210 15.83 -2.59 -9.81
CA VAL A 210 15.94 -2.31 -8.38
C VAL A 210 14.83 -1.34 -7.99
N LYS A 211 13.88 -1.83 -7.19
CA LYS A 211 12.77 -1.02 -6.69
C LYS A 211 12.98 -0.72 -5.21
N PRO A 212 13.37 0.52 -4.85
CA PRO A 212 13.50 0.91 -3.47
C PRO A 212 12.12 1.05 -2.80
N HIS A 213 12.09 0.85 -1.50
CA HIS A 213 10.97 1.19 -0.65
C HIS A 213 10.76 2.71 -0.68
N PRO A 214 9.52 3.24 -0.68
CA PRO A 214 9.23 4.68 -0.81
C PRO A 214 9.91 5.63 0.19
N HIS A 215 10.52 5.10 1.26
CA HIS A 215 11.25 5.89 2.27
C HIS A 215 12.75 6.03 1.99
N ILE A 216 13.32 5.21 1.10
CA ILE A 216 14.76 5.23 0.81
C ILE A 216 15.10 6.48 0.01
N LYS A 217 16.11 7.22 0.49
CA LYS A 217 16.56 8.47 -0.10
C LYS A 217 17.50 8.23 -1.29
N ARG A 218 17.54 9.20 -2.21
CA ARG A 218 18.33 9.16 -3.45
C ARG A 218 19.83 8.89 -3.25
N ILE A 219 20.43 9.41 -2.16
CA ILE A 219 21.86 9.22 -1.87
C ILE A 219 22.25 7.74 -1.77
N ALA A 220 21.38 6.90 -1.20
CA ALA A 220 21.63 5.45 -1.10
C ALA A 220 21.50 4.74 -2.46
N LEU A 221 20.91 5.39 -3.46
CA LEU A 221 20.74 4.87 -4.81
C LEU A 221 21.93 5.23 -5.69
N ASP A 222 22.57 6.37 -5.45
CA ASP A 222 23.73 6.81 -6.23
C ASP A 222 24.88 5.78 -6.17
N GLU A 223 25.04 5.08 -5.04
CA GLU A 223 26.03 4.00 -4.83
C GLU A 223 25.85 2.79 -5.75
N ILE A 224 24.63 2.52 -6.26
CA ILE A 224 24.33 1.37 -7.13
C ILE A 224 24.17 1.76 -8.60
N THR A 225 23.91 3.04 -8.90
CA THR A 225 23.60 3.49 -10.27
C THR A 225 24.78 3.50 -11.25
N THR A 226 26.01 3.27 -10.79
CA THR A 226 27.19 3.21 -11.68
C THR A 226 27.26 1.93 -12.51
N ASN A 227 26.40 0.93 -12.26
CA ASN A 227 26.38 -0.33 -12.99
C ASN A 227 25.29 -0.31 -14.07
N ASN A 228 25.67 -0.43 -15.35
CA ASN A 228 24.76 -0.43 -16.49
C ASN A 228 23.74 -1.59 -16.51
N ASN A 229 23.98 -2.65 -15.72
CA ASN A 229 23.02 -3.74 -15.56
C ASN A 229 21.94 -3.43 -14.52
N ILE A 230 22.04 -2.32 -13.79
CA ILE A 230 21.06 -1.92 -12.77
C ILE A 230 20.14 -0.86 -13.36
N GLU A 231 18.86 -1.18 -13.38
CA GLU A 231 17.81 -0.22 -13.69
C GLU A 231 17.06 0.15 -12.42
N LEU A 232 17.13 1.43 -12.07
CA LEU A 232 16.44 1.93 -10.90
C LEU A 232 14.97 2.21 -11.22
N VAL A 233 14.07 1.52 -10.53
CA VAL A 233 12.63 1.76 -10.63
C VAL A 233 12.22 2.88 -9.66
N PRO A 234 11.34 3.80 -10.06
CA PRO A 234 10.81 4.84 -9.17
C PRO A 234 10.21 4.25 -7.88
N GLY A 235 10.61 4.80 -6.73
CA GLY A 235 10.15 4.30 -5.42
C GLY A 235 8.62 4.41 -5.23
N ALA A 236 8.01 5.45 -5.81
CA ALA A 236 6.57 5.72 -5.75
C ALA A 236 5.72 4.72 -6.55
N LEU A 237 6.30 4.06 -7.56
CA LEU A 237 5.60 3.02 -8.33
C LEU A 237 5.25 1.85 -7.38
N PRO A 238 4.00 1.36 -7.30
CA PRO A 238 3.68 0.16 -6.52
C PRO A 238 4.43 -1.07 -7.02
N ALA A 239 4.82 -1.98 -6.12
CA ALA A 239 5.57 -3.18 -6.50
C ALA A 239 4.71 -4.12 -7.36
N GLU A 240 3.43 -4.21 -7.03
CA GLU A 240 2.42 -5.00 -7.73
C GLU A 240 2.23 -4.52 -9.17
N LEU A 241 2.25 -3.20 -9.39
CA LEU A 241 2.21 -2.62 -10.73
C LEU A 241 3.48 -2.93 -11.53
N LEU A 242 4.67 -2.79 -10.92
CA LEU A 242 5.94 -3.17 -11.56
C LEU A 242 5.93 -4.64 -12.00
N MET A 243 5.47 -5.54 -11.12
CA MET A 243 5.39 -6.97 -11.38
C MET A 243 4.52 -7.29 -12.60
N ILE A 244 3.35 -6.65 -12.71
CA ILE A 244 2.46 -6.79 -13.87
C ILE A 244 3.12 -6.25 -15.15
N LEU A 245 3.75 -5.07 -15.09
CA LEU A 245 4.42 -4.48 -16.25
C LEU A 245 5.57 -5.34 -16.77
N LEU A 246 6.30 -6.00 -15.88
CA LEU A 246 7.35 -6.94 -16.27
C LEU A 246 6.76 -8.25 -16.80
N ALA A 247 5.71 -8.80 -16.19
CA ALA A 247 5.08 -10.04 -16.67
C ALA A 247 4.47 -9.90 -18.09
N ASP A 248 4.12 -8.68 -18.50
CA ASP A 248 3.68 -8.37 -19.88
C ASP A 248 4.82 -8.42 -20.91
N LYS A 249 6.08 -8.26 -20.47
CA LYS A 249 7.25 -8.10 -21.35
C LYS A 249 8.20 -9.30 -21.31
N PHE A 250 8.26 -10.01 -20.20
CA PHE A 250 9.21 -11.10 -19.97
C PHE A 250 8.45 -12.42 -19.77
N GLN A 251 9.07 -13.53 -20.20
CA GLN A 251 8.51 -14.88 -19.98
C GLN A 251 8.59 -15.29 -18.51
N ASN A 252 9.66 -14.88 -17.84
CA ASN A 252 9.91 -15.16 -16.43
C ASN A 252 10.31 -13.88 -15.69
N VAL A 253 9.79 -13.70 -14.48
CA VAL A 253 10.08 -12.57 -13.61
C VAL A 253 10.41 -13.13 -12.22
N LYS A 254 11.69 -13.01 -11.84
CA LYS A 254 12.17 -13.42 -10.51
C LYS A 254 12.22 -12.21 -9.58
N ILE A 255 11.41 -12.24 -8.52
CA ILE A 255 11.29 -11.19 -7.53
C ILE A 255 12.06 -11.59 -6.27
N TYR A 256 13.18 -10.95 -6.03
CA TYR A 256 13.95 -11.10 -4.80
C TYR A 256 13.46 -10.08 -3.76
N HIS A 257 12.96 -10.57 -2.62
CA HIS A 257 12.31 -9.72 -1.62
C HIS A 257 12.56 -10.19 -0.18
N LYS A 258 12.54 -9.26 0.78
CA LYS A 258 12.58 -9.57 2.22
C LYS A 258 11.15 -9.62 2.81
N ASN A 259 10.43 -10.71 2.54
CA ASN A 259 9.04 -10.91 3.00
C ASN A 259 8.04 -9.79 2.57
N SER A 260 8.16 -9.27 1.35
CA SER A 260 7.22 -8.27 0.83
C SER A 260 5.80 -8.83 0.75
N SER A 261 4.81 -8.04 1.19
CA SER A 261 3.40 -8.42 1.14
C SER A 261 2.85 -8.50 -0.29
N CYS A 262 3.51 -7.85 -1.27
CA CYS A 262 3.07 -7.80 -2.66
C CYS A 262 2.88 -9.20 -3.28
N MET A 263 3.64 -10.19 -2.81
CA MET A 263 3.55 -11.57 -3.28
C MET A 263 2.21 -12.25 -2.93
N ASN A 264 1.43 -11.69 -2.00
CA ASN A 264 0.09 -12.21 -1.68
C ASN A 264 -1.01 -11.68 -2.62
N TYR A 265 -0.70 -10.62 -3.38
CA TYR A 265 -1.69 -9.87 -4.15
C TYR A 265 -1.61 -10.12 -5.66
N ILE A 266 -0.42 -10.47 -6.16
CA ILE A 266 -0.19 -10.74 -7.57
C ILE A 266 0.03 -12.24 -7.77
N SER A 267 -0.86 -12.85 -8.55
CA SER A 267 -0.73 -14.22 -9.03
C SER A 267 -0.46 -14.21 -10.54
N SER A 268 0.65 -14.82 -10.95
CA SER A 268 0.98 -15.07 -12.36
C SER A 268 1.94 -16.24 -12.44
N GLU A 269 1.75 -17.13 -13.41
CA GLU A 269 2.67 -18.25 -13.66
C GLU A 269 4.07 -17.78 -14.08
N ARG A 270 4.19 -16.54 -14.56
CA ARG A 270 5.45 -15.92 -14.96
C ARG A 270 6.24 -15.32 -13.80
N ILE A 271 5.64 -15.20 -12.62
CA ILE A 271 6.23 -14.50 -11.48
C ILE A 271 6.63 -15.50 -10.40
N GLU A 272 7.92 -15.50 -10.06
CA GLU A 272 8.48 -16.30 -8.98
C GLU A 272 8.97 -15.37 -7.85
N GLY A 273 8.44 -15.55 -6.63
CA GLY A 273 8.92 -14.87 -5.43
C GLY A 273 10.05 -15.65 -4.76
N ILE A 274 11.21 -15.02 -4.60
CA ILE A 274 12.39 -15.59 -3.96
C ILE A 274 12.68 -14.79 -2.69
N ALA A 275 12.47 -15.44 -1.54
CA ALA A 275 12.81 -14.84 -0.25
C ALA A 275 14.32 -14.61 -0.16
N HIS A 276 14.70 -13.33 -0.02
CA HIS A 276 16.08 -12.91 0.18
C HIS A 276 16.37 -12.74 1.67
N ASN A 277 17.24 -13.59 2.19
CA ASN A 277 17.87 -13.47 3.50
C ASN A 277 19.40 -13.44 3.28
N LYS A 278 20.19 -13.05 4.30
CA LYS A 278 21.67 -12.95 4.17
C LYS A 278 22.38 -14.21 3.62
N ASN A 279 21.72 -15.37 3.61
CA ASN A 279 22.25 -16.65 3.13
C ASN A 279 21.61 -17.17 1.81
N THR A 280 20.84 -16.35 1.08
CA THR A 280 20.18 -16.81 -0.15
C THR A 280 21.22 -17.15 -1.24
N SER A 281 21.24 -18.41 -1.66
CA SER A 281 22.07 -18.87 -2.79
C SER A 281 21.44 -18.46 -4.12
N LEU A 282 22.24 -17.87 -5.00
CA LEU A 282 21.85 -17.59 -6.37
C LEU A 282 22.07 -18.86 -7.21
N SER A 283 21.14 -19.81 -7.15
CA SER A 283 21.08 -20.97 -8.04
C SER A 283 20.14 -20.70 -9.22
#